data_AF-D1PT98-F1
#
_entry.id   AF-D1PT98-F1
#
_cell.length_a   1.000
_cell.length_b   1.000
_cell.length_c   1.000
_cell.angle_alpha   90.00
_cell.angle_beta   90.00
_cell.angle_gamma   90.00
#
_symmetry.space_group_name_H-M   'P 1'
#
loop_
_entity.id
_entity.type
_entity.pdbx_description
1 polymer ?
#
loop_
_entity_poly.entity_id
_entity_poly.type
_entity_poly.pdbx_seq_one_letter_code
_entity_poly.pdbx_strand_id
1 'polypeptide(L)'
;MNILSKTAAPNLGASHSPAGASAEQFAETQIQAFELRRKALGRLTADVHWLAGRPSNSIRWMSTRRDLVEMIDLAWMQRTLTDRQGRPYSRRQLARRVFAVVGQSMPHSLERVVSQIRERATAELSILYRYQQFVDEPNILQRFCKPRTNTSLIFNI
;
A
#
# COMPACT_ATOMS: atom_id res chain seq x y z
N MET A 1 54.40 -26.53 57.28
CA MET A 1 53.30 -27.43 56.91
C MET A 1 52.35 -26.67 55.99
N ASN A 2 52.42 -26.89 54.68
CA ASN A 2 51.42 -26.39 53.73
C ASN A 2 50.93 -27.60 52.95
N ILE A 3 49.64 -27.89 53.07
CA ILE A 3 49.00 -29.07 52.51
C ILE A 3 48.56 -28.74 51.09
N LEU A 4 48.97 -29.60 50.17
CA LEU A 4 48.56 -29.66 48.77
C LEU A 4 47.04 -29.82 48.64
N SER A 5 46.43 -29.02 47.75
CA SER A 5 45.20 -29.40 47.05
C SER A 5 45.39 -29.15 45.56
N LYS A 6 45.64 -30.24 44.86
CA LYS A 6 45.59 -30.42 43.41
C LYS A 6 44.11 -30.55 43.01
N THR A 7 43.68 -29.95 41.89
CA THR A 7 43.05 -30.63 40.72
C THR A 7 42.23 -29.67 39.82
N ALA A 8 42.56 -29.73 38.53
CA ALA A 8 41.78 -29.42 37.31
C ALA A 8 41.46 -27.96 36.89
N ALA A 9 42.14 -27.51 35.83
CA ALA A 9 41.62 -26.61 34.80
C ALA A 9 41.09 -27.45 33.61
N PRO A 10 40.60 -26.87 32.49
CA PRO A 10 39.60 -25.83 32.31
C PRO A 10 38.41 -26.38 31.47
N ASN A 11 37.16 -26.00 31.74
CA ASN A 11 36.08 -26.32 30.80
C ASN A 11 35.91 -25.18 29.77
N LEU A 12 36.57 -25.37 28.62
CA LEU A 12 36.38 -24.63 27.38
C LEU A 12 35.00 -24.93 26.80
N GLY A 13 34.29 -23.88 26.39
CA GLY A 13 33.43 -23.94 25.21
C GLY A 13 32.01 -24.48 25.42
N ALA A 14 31.15 -23.68 26.04
CA ALA A 14 29.77 -23.57 25.59
C ALA A 14 29.62 -22.26 24.81
N SER A 15 30.26 -22.17 23.64
CA SER A 15 29.94 -21.18 22.63
C SER A 15 28.58 -21.54 22.02
N HIS A 16 27.49 -21.21 22.72
CA HIS A 16 26.21 -21.00 22.05
C HIS A 16 26.36 -19.73 21.21
N SER A 17 26.70 -19.91 19.94
CA SER A 17 26.75 -18.83 18.96
C SER A 17 25.36 -18.22 18.80
N PRO A 18 25.13 -16.93 19.13
CA PRO A 18 23.85 -16.26 18.89
C PRO A 18 23.67 -15.80 17.43
N ALA A 19 24.57 -16.17 16.52
CA ALA A 19 24.62 -15.66 15.15
C ALA A 19 23.56 -16.27 14.21
N GLY A 20 23.04 -17.46 14.51
CA GLY A 20 22.03 -18.13 13.66
C GLY A 20 20.61 -17.57 13.86
N ALA A 21 20.21 -17.35 15.12
CA ALA A 21 18.86 -16.90 15.46
C ALA A 21 18.56 -15.48 14.94
N SER A 22 19.55 -14.59 14.87
CA SER A 22 19.37 -13.22 14.39
C SER A 22 19.22 -13.13 12.87
N ALA A 23 19.91 -14.00 12.11
CA ALA A 23 19.78 -14.06 10.65
C ALA A 23 18.44 -14.64 10.21
N GLU A 24 17.98 -15.71 10.88
CA GLU A 24 16.68 -16.33 10.62
C GLU A 24 15.52 -15.38 10.97
N GLN A 25 15.57 -14.72 12.13
CA GLN A 25 14.56 -13.72 12.53
C GLN A 25 14.52 -12.52 11.57
N PHE A 26 15.68 -12.07 11.09
CA PHE A 26 15.75 -10.99 10.11
C PHE A 26 15.19 -11.41 8.75
N ALA A 27 15.49 -12.63 8.29
CA ALA A 27 14.93 -13.18 7.07
C ALA A 27 13.40 -13.33 7.17
N GLU A 28 12.89 -13.85 8.29
CA GLU A 28 11.46 -13.99 8.54
C GLU A 28 10.75 -12.64 8.56
N THR A 29 11.35 -11.62 9.21
CA THR A 29 10.82 -10.25 9.22
C THR A 29 10.74 -9.67 7.80
N GLN A 30 11.74 -9.92 6.96
CA GLN A 30 11.71 -9.47 5.56
C GLN A 30 10.64 -10.18 4.74
N ILE A 31 10.49 -11.50 4.92
CA ILE A 31 9.44 -12.28 4.24
C ILE A 31 8.06 -11.75 4.63
N GLN A 32 7.82 -11.51 5.92
CA GLN A 32 6.57 -10.95 6.42
C GLN A 32 6.31 -9.55 5.86
N ALA A 33 7.33 -8.67 5.82
CA ALA A 33 7.21 -7.34 5.25
C ALA A 33 6.88 -7.37 3.74
N PHE A 34 7.50 -8.29 3.00
CA PHE A 34 7.23 -8.51 1.58
C PHE A 34 5.79 -8.99 1.36
N GLU A 35 5.34 -9.98 2.12
CA GLU A 35 3.97 -10.50 2.02
C GLU A 35 2.92 -9.45 2.39
N LEU A 36 3.15 -8.68 3.44
CA LEU A 36 2.28 -7.57 3.82
C LEU A 36 2.16 -6.54 2.70
N ARG A 37 3.31 -6.16 2.11
CA ARG A 37 3.34 -5.24 0.96
C ARG A 37 2.59 -5.81 -0.24
N ARG A 38 2.77 -7.09 -0.54
CA ARG A 38 2.10 -7.78 -1.65
C ARG A 38 0.58 -7.81 -1.47
N LYS A 39 0.11 -8.17 -0.27
CA LYS A 39 -1.32 -8.15 0.07
C LYS A 39 -1.91 -6.75 -0.05
N ALA A 40 -1.26 -5.75 0.52
CA ALA A 40 -1.68 -4.35 0.47
C ALA A 40 -1.81 -3.85 -0.98
N LEU A 41 -0.82 -4.16 -1.84
CA LEU A 41 -0.83 -3.81 -3.25
C LEU A 41 -1.96 -4.50 -4.03
N GLY A 42 -2.26 -5.76 -3.70
CA GLY A 42 -3.41 -6.48 -4.24
C GLY A 42 -4.73 -5.81 -3.89
N ARG A 43 -4.94 -5.44 -2.61
CA ARG A 43 -6.15 -4.72 -2.15
C ARG A 43 -6.29 -3.36 -2.84
N LEU A 44 -5.20 -2.60 -2.90
CA LEU A 44 -5.15 -1.31 -3.58
C LEU A 44 -5.52 -1.42 -5.07
N THR A 45 -4.98 -2.43 -5.75
CA THR A 45 -5.27 -2.65 -7.17
C THR A 45 -6.74 -3.02 -7.40
N ALA A 46 -7.32 -3.85 -6.53
CA ALA A 46 -8.74 -4.18 -6.57
C ALA A 46 -9.63 -2.95 -6.34
N ASP A 47 -9.25 -2.08 -5.40
CA ASP A 47 -9.98 -0.84 -5.11
C ASP A 47 -9.93 0.16 -6.28
N VAL A 48 -8.78 0.28 -6.96
CA VAL A 48 -8.67 1.10 -8.17
C VAL A 48 -9.53 0.54 -9.30
N HIS A 49 -9.56 -0.79 -9.46
CA HIS A 49 -10.44 -1.45 -10.43
C HIS A 49 -11.91 -1.16 -10.13
N TRP A 50 -12.31 -1.29 -8.86
CA TRP A 50 -13.65 -0.96 -8.39
C TRP A 50 -14.01 0.50 -8.67
N LEU A 51 -13.11 1.44 -8.38
CA LEU A 51 -13.31 2.86 -8.67
C LEU A 51 -13.49 3.11 -10.17
N ALA A 52 -12.65 2.51 -11.01
CA ALA A 52 -12.74 2.67 -12.46
C ALA A 52 -14.09 2.21 -13.04
N GLY A 53 -14.74 1.24 -12.38
CA GLY A 53 -16.07 0.74 -12.74
C GLY A 53 -17.23 1.67 -12.36
N ARG A 54 -17.02 2.65 -11.49
CA ARG A 54 -18.10 3.51 -10.97
C ARG A 54 -18.55 4.61 -11.96
N PRO A 55 -19.76 5.17 -11.77
CA PRO A 55 -20.19 6.35 -12.50
C PRO A 55 -19.33 7.57 -12.16
N SER A 56 -19.23 8.51 -13.09
CA SER A 56 -18.61 9.81 -12.83
C SER A 56 -19.33 10.55 -11.71
N ASN A 57 -18.57 11.28 -10.90
CA ASN A 57 -19.08 12.11 -9.81
C ASN A 57 -19.94 11.35 -8.78
N SER A 58 -19.70 10.05 -8.59
CA SER A 58 -20.45 9.20 -7.64
C SER A 58 -19.75 9.07 -6.28
N ILE A 59 -18.45 9.34 -6.22
CA ILE A 59 -17.63 9.20 -5.03
C ILE A 59 -17.06 10.57 -4.63
N ARG A 60 -16.94 10.81 -3.33
CA ARG A 60 -16.20 11.92 -2.76
C ARG A 60 -14.86 11.38 -2.25
N TRP A 61 -13.76 11.77 -2.87
CA TRP A 61 -12.42 11.49 -2.37
C TRP A 61 -12.12 12.38 -1.17
N MET A 62 -11.65 11.76 -0.09
CA MET A 62 -11.38 12.42 1.19
C MET A 62 -9.89 12.57 1.50
N SER A 63 -9.03 11.87 0.76
CA SER A 63 -7.58 11.95 0.91
C SER A 63 -6.99 13.01 -0.03
N THR A 64 -5.66 13.11 -0.12
CA THR A 64 -5.03 14.10 -1.00
C THR A 64 -5.11 13.67 -2.46
N ARG A 65 -4.98 14.64 -3.37
CA ARG A 65 -4.86 14.34 -4.80
C ARG A 65 -3.63 13.49 -5.13
N ARG A 66 -2.51 13.69 -4.41
CA ARG A 66 -1.28 12.90 -4.58
C ARG A 66 -1.53 11.44 -4.23
N ASP A 67 -2.29 11.17 -3.16
CA ASP A 67 -2.66 9.81 -2.77
C ASP A 67 -3.45 9.10 -3.87
N LEU A 68 -4.40 9.80 -4.49
CA LEU A 68 -5.16 9.25 -5.61
C LEU A 68 -4.25 8.92 -6.80
N VAL A 69 -3.31 9.82 -7.14
CA VAL A 69 -2.33 9.58 -8.21
C VAL A 69 -1.42 8.40 -7.90
N GLU A 70 -0.89 8.31 -6.68
CA GLU A 70 -0.05 7.19 -6.25
C GLU A 70 -0.81 5.86 -6.36
N MET A 71 -2.06 5.86 -5.90
CA MET A 71 -2.92 4.67 -5.95
C MET A 71 -3.14 4.20 -7.39
N ILE A 72 -3.47 5.13 -8.29
CA ILE A 72 -3.63 4.84 -9.72
C ILE A 72 -2.32 4.31 -10.32
N ASP A 73 -1.19 4.91 -9.97
CA ASP A 73 0.10 4.52 -10.52
C ASP A 73 0.52 3.12 -10.10
N LEU A 74 0.41 2.83 -8.79
CA LEU A 74 0.73 1.52 -8.23
C LEU A 74 -0.12 0.41 -8.86
N ALA A 75 -1.42 0.64 -9.01
CA ALA A 75 -2.33 -0.29 -9.65
C ALA A 75 -2.04 -0.47 -11.14
N TRP A 76 -1.76 0.62 -11.86
CA TRP A 76 -1.38 0.56 -13.27
C TRP A 76 -0.07 -0.23 -13.48
N MET A 77 0.92 -0.05 -12.60
CA MET A 77 2.18 -0.78 -12.66
C MET A 77 2.01 -2.30 -12.47
N GLN A 78 0.90 -2.77 -11.89
CA GLN A 78 0.61 -4.21 -11.80
C GLN A 78 0.26 -4.84 -13.15
N ARG A 79 -0.12 -4.04 -14.16
CA ARG A 79 -0.48 -4.51 -15.51
C ARG A 79 -1.63 -5.53 -15.57
N THR A 80 -2.44 -5.62 -14.51
CA THR A 80 -3.57 -6.55 -14.41
C THR A 80 -4.92 -5.91 -14.76
N LEU A 81 -5.00 -4.57 -14.87
CA LEU A 81 -6.25 -3.86 -15.07
C LEU A 81 -6.59 -3.69 -16.55
N THR A 82 -7.79 -4.12 -16.94
CA THR A 82 -8.32 -4.03 -18.30
C THR A 82 -9.60 -3.20 -18.39
N ASP A 83 -9.84 -2.62 -19.56
CA ASP A 83 -11.07 -1.91 -19.88
C ASP A 83 -12.24 -2.86 -20.18
N ARG A 84 -13.41 -2.29 -20.50
CA ARG A 84 -14.62 -3.06 -20.82
C ARG A 84 -14.48 -3.95 -22.07
N GLN A 85 -13.48 -3.70 -22.91
CA GLN A 85 -13.18 -4.49 -24.11
C GLN A 85 -12.09 -5.52 -23.85
N GLY A 86 -11.62 -5.67 -22.60
CA GLY A 86 -10.53 -6.56 -22.22
C GLY A 86 -9.14 -6.03 -22.57
N ARG A 87 -9.01 -4.76 -22.99
CA ARG A 87 -7.72 -4.17 -23.35
C ARG A 87 -7.03 -3.61 -22.11
N PRO A 88 -5.70 -3.76 -21.95
CA PRO A 88 -4.98 -3.16 -20.83
C PRO A 88 -5.16 -1.65 -20.78
N TYR A 89 -5.44 -1.09 -19.60
CA TYR A 89 -5.51 0.35 -19.45
C TYR A 89 -4.15 1.01 -19.70
N SER A 90 -4.14 2.09 -20.49
CA SER A 90 -3.06 3.06 -20.37
C SER A 90 -3.18 3.82 -19.04
N ARG A 91 -2.04 4.28 -18.51
CA ARG A 91 -1.98 5.06 -17.27
C ARG A 91 -2.93 6.26 -17.30
N ARG A 92 -2.95 6.99 -18.42
CA ARG A 92 -3.79 8.17 -18.62
C ARG A 92 -5.29 7.84 -18.70
N GLN A 93 -5.66 6.73 -19.33
CA GLN A 93 -7.06 6.29 -19.36
C GLN A 93 -7.56 5.91 -17.97
N LEU A 94 -6.78 5.11 -17.23
CA LEU A 94 -7.13 4.73 -15.87
C LEU A 94 -7.26 5.96 -14.96
N ALA A 95 -6.28 6.87 -15.02
CA ALA A 95 -6.32 8.10 -14.26
C ALA A 95 -7.55 8.94 -14.60
N ARG A 96 -7.80 9.20 -15.89
CA ARG A 96 -8.97 9.98 -16.33
C ARG A 96 -10.27 9.38 -15.79
N ARG A 97 -10.40 8.05 -15.81
CA ARG A 97 -11.60 7.35 -15.33
C ARG A 97 -11.78 7.53 -13.83
N VAL A 98 -10.75 7.26 -13.03
CA VAL A 98 -10.80 7.36 -11.57
C VAL A 98 -11.01 8.82 -11.11
N PHE A 99 -10.35 9.79 -11.75
CA PHE A 99 -10.55 11.21 -11.47
C PHE A 99 -11.98 11.66 -11.77
N ALA A 100 -12.57 11.19 -12.88
CA ALA A 100 -13.97 11.47 -13.20
C ALA A 100 -14.94 10.90 -12.17
N VAL A 101 -14.67 9.70 -11.64
CA VAL A 101 -15.49 9.04 -10.59
C VAL A 101 -15.54 9.87 -9.32
N VAL A 102 -14.41 10.44 -8.90
CA VAL A 102 -14.33 11.26 -7.67
C VAL A 102 -14.73 12.72 -7.89
N GLY A 103 -15.05 13.11 -9.12
CA GLY A 103 -15.43 14.47 -9.49
C GLY A 103 -14.28 15.48 -9.34
N GLN A 104 -13.03 15.06 -9.56
CA GLN A 104 -11.86 15.93 -9.55
C GLN A 104 -11.23 16.03 -10.93
N SER A 105 -10.59 17.16 -11.23
CA SER A 105 -9.80 17.31 -12.45
C SER A 105 -8.50 16.50 -12.35
N MET A 106 -8.18 15.78 -13.41
CA MET A 106 -6.90 15.10 -13.54
C MET A 106 -5.77 16.15 -13.59
N PRO A 107 -4.65 15.96 -12.87
CA PRO A 107 -3.48 16.82 -12.99
C PRO A 107 -3.02 16.96 -14.45
N HIS A 108 -2.53 18.15 -14.81
CA HIS A 108 -2.02 18.40 -16.15
C HIS A 108 -0.85 17.47 -16.51
N SER A 109 0.08 17.24 -15.58
CA SER A 109 1.16 16.26 -15.70
C SER A 109 1.09 15.23 -14.58
N LEU A 110 0.73 14.00 -14.93
CA LEU A 110 0.78 12.86 -14.01
C LEU A 110 2.22 12.46 -13.68
N GLU A 111 3.13 12.53 -14.66
CA GLU A 111 4.54 12.17 -14.48
C GLU A 111 5.21 13.05 -13.43
N ARG A 112 4.99 14.37 -13.47
CA ARG A 112 5.56 15.29 -12.49
C ARG A 112 5.07 14.97 -11.07
N VAL A 113 3.78 14.69 -10.91
CA VAL A 113 3.23 14.31 -9.61
C VAL A 113 3.83 13.00 -9.12
N VAL A 114 4.02 12.02 -10.00
CA VAL A 114 4.65 10.75 -9.63
C VAL A 114 6.12 10.92 -9.28
N SER A 115 6.87 11.77 -9.99
CA SER A 115 8.26 12.09 -9.63
C SER A 115 8.33 12.64 -8.20
N GLN A 116 7.47 13.61 -7.88
CA GLN A 116 7.37 14.18 -6.53
C GLN A 116 6.98 13.15 -5.47
N ILE A 117 6.13 12.17 -5.82
CA ILE A 117 5.77 11.07 -4.92
C ILE A 117 6.97 10.16 -4.66
N ARG A 118 7.78 9.87 -5.69
CA ARG A 118 8.97 9.02 -5.60
C ARG A 118 10.11 9.70 -4.83
N GLU A 119 10.23 11.01 -4.96
CA GLU A 119 11.23 11.86 -4.30
C GLU A 119 10.86 12.22 -2.84
N ARG A 120 9.74 11.71 -2.31
CA ARG A 120 9.33 12.03 -0.94
C ARG A 120 10.35 11.54 0.09
N ALA A 121 10.54 12.34 1.14
CA ALA A 121 11.47 12.00 2.22
C ALA A 121 10.99 10.82 3.09
N THR A 122 9.68 10.69 3.28
CA THR A 122 9.12 9.73 4.26
C THR A 122 8.21 8.69 3.59
N ALA A 123 8.50 7.41 3.82
CA ALA A 123 7.70 6.30 3.29
C ALA A 123 6.28 6.24 3.86
N GLU A 124 6.08 6.73 5.10
CA GLU A 124 4.80 6.77 5.80
C GLU A 124 3.73 7.61 5.09
N LEU A 125 4.15 8.56 4.25
CA LEU A 125 3.26 9.37 3.43
C LEU A 125 2.69 8.60 2.22
N SER A 126 3.14 7.36 1.98
CA SER A 126 2.63 6.51 0.91
C SER A 126 1.20 6.06 1.17
N ILE A 127 0.35 6.12 0.15
CA ILE A 127 -0.93 5.42 0.22
C ILE A 127 -0.74 3.91 0.43
N LEU A 128 0.31 3.30 -0.13
CA LEU A 128 0.58 1.88 0.04
C LEU A 128 0.92 1.55 1.50
N TYR A 129 1.67 2.42 2.18
CA TYR A 129 1.97 2.25 3.60
C TYR A 129 0.69 2.25 4.44
N ARG A 130 -0.24 3.18 4.17
CA ARG A 130 -1.55 3.17 4.85
C ARG A 130 -2.38 1.92 4.51
N TYR A 131 -2.29 1.40 3.28
CA TYR A 131 -2.92 0.11 2.93
C TYR A 131 -2.31 -1.08 3.68
N GLN A 132 -1.01 -1.05 3.98
CA GLN A 132 -0.38 -2.08 4.83
C GLN A 132 -0.94 -2.04 6.26
N GLN A 133 -1.18 -0.85 6.81
CA GLN A 133 -1.73 -0.70 8.17
C GLN A 133 -3.16 -1.25 8.32
N PHE A 134 -3.94 -1.29 7.24
CA PHE A 134 -5.34 -1.71 7.24
C PHE A 134 -5.59 -2.98 6.44
N VAL A 135 -4.55 -3.77 6.11
CA VAL A 135 -4.65 -4.86 5.12
C VAL A 135 -5.74 -5.89 5.45
N ASP A 136 -5.97 -6.12 6.74
CA ASP A 136 -6.94 -7.09 7.27
C ASP A 136 -8.36 -6.49 7.41
N GLU A 137 -8.53 -5.18 7.22
CA GLU A 137 -9.84 -4.55 7.23
C GLU A 137 -10.61 -4.90 5.94
N PRO A 138 -11.93 -5.17 6.04
CA PRO A 138 -12.73 -5.57 4.89
C PRO A 138 -12.87 -4.46 3.84
N ASN A 139 -12.91 -3.18 4.25
CA ASN A 139 -13.27 -2.04 3.41
C ASN A 139 -12.29 -0.83 3.51
N ILE A 140 -11.00 -1.07 3.26
CA ILE A 140 -9.94 -0.04 3.35
C ILE A 140 -10.29 1.24 2.58
N LEU A 141 -10.82 1.12 1.36
CA LEU A 141 -11.16 2.26 0.50
C LEU A 141 -12.14 3.26 1.14
N GLN A 142 -13.02 2.82 2.05
CA GLN A 142 -13.98 3.70 2.73
C GLN A 142 -13.31 4.69 3.69
N ARG A 143 -12.05 4.45 4.10
CA ARG A 143 -11.26 5.43 4.85
C ARG A 143 -10.84 6.62 3.98
N PHE A 144 -10.75 6.43 2.67
CA PHE A 144 -10.28 7.44 1.72
C PHE A 144 -11.39 8.04 0.87
N CYS A 145 -12.59 7.46 0.88
CA CYS A 145 -13.70 7.98 0.09
C CYS A 145 -15.08 7.71 0.72
N LYS A 146 -16.07 8.49 0.30
CA LYS A 146 -17.47 8.32 0.69
C LYS A 146 -18.37 8.36 -0.55
N PRO A 147 -19.51 7.65 -0.58
CA PRO A 147 -20.53 7.90 -1.59
C PRO A 147 -20.94 9.37 -1.56
N ARG A 148 -21.13 9.99 -2.74
CA ARG A 148 -21.81 11.28 -2.79
C ARG A 148 -23.30 11.00 -2.56
N THR A 149 -23.82 11.41 -1.41
CA THR A 149 -25.27 11.47 -1.19
C THR A 149 -25.84 12.47 -2.17
N ASN A 150 -26.75 12.01 -3.03
CA ASN A 150 -27.45 12.86 -3.97
C ASN A 150 -28.54 13.63 -3.20
N THR A 151 -28.17 14.74 -2.56
CA THR A 151 -29.11 15.60 -1.79
C THR A 151 -30.00 16.44 -2.73
N SER A 152 -30.53 15.84 -3.80
CA SER A 152 -31.35 16.58 -4.79
C SER A 152 -32.68 15.88 -5.12
N LEU A 153 -33.20 15.05 -4.23
CA LEU A 153 -34.56 14.49 -4.34
C LEU A 153 -35.28 14.44 -2.98
N ILE A 154 -35.25 15.55 -2.22
CA ILE A 154 -36.22 15.74 -1.14
C ILE A 154 -36.71 17.19 -1.22
N PHE A 155 -38.03 17.34 -1.35
CA PHE A 155 -38.85 18.56 -1.45
C PHE A 155 -39.04 19.17 -2.85
N ASN A 156 -39.97 18.58 -3.60
CA ASN A 156 -41.13 19.30 -4.15
C ASN A 156 -42.17 18.27 -4.61
N ILE A 157 -43.06 17.89 -3.70
CA ILE A 157 -44.42 17.42 -3.97
C ILE A 157 -45.33 18.19 -3.02
#